data_AF-A0A1S0UEA9-F1
#
_entry.id   AF-A0A1S0UEA9-F1
#
_cell.length_a   1.000
_cell.length_b   1.000
_cell.length_c   1.000
_cell.angle_alpha   90.00
_cell.angle_beta   90.00
_cell.angle_gamma   90.00
#
_symmetry.space_group_name_H-M   'P 1'
#
loop_
_entity.id
_entity.type
_entity.pdbx_description
1 polymer ?
#
loop_
_entity_poly.entity_id
_entity_poly.type
_entity_poly.pdbx_seq_one_letter_code
_entity_poly.pdbx_strand_id
1 'polypeptide(L)'
;MLQLCNNAQEEQEKEEWFWKEPLGAWIKDCIIGSDALLPEAAWRTETYRGRALRFPELCDGFVFSLLFVFVVPDTLNLIIMRDGENLLSDTTTSLKRLSILLENIRKFYRHYFNLPSPDLLNCK
;
A
#
# COMPACT_ATOMS: atom_id res chain seq x y z
N MET A 1 -14.88 -28.19 0.70
CA MET A 1 -15.50 -27.24 1.66
C MET A 1 -14.61 -27.00 2.89
N LEU A 2 -14.24 -28.03 3.66
CA LEU A 2 -13.39 -27.87 4.87
C LEU A 2 -12.02 -27.20 4.60
N GLN A 3 -11.33 -27.54 3.52
CA GLN A 3 -10.03 -26.92 3.17
C GLN A 3 -10.15 -25.43 2.79
N LEU A 4 -11.27 -25.00 2.21
CA LEU A 4 -11.49 -23.60 1.85
C LEU A 4 -11.74 -22.74 3.09
N CYS A 5 -12.46 -23.29 4.09
CA CYS A 5 -12.67 -22.61 5.38
C CYS A 5 -11.36 -22.46 6.16
N ASN A 6 -10.52 -23.49 6.17
CA ASN A 6 -9.22 -23.45 6.86
C ASN A 6 -8.29 -22.40 6.24
N ASN A 7 -8.23 -22.31 4.91
CA ASN A 7 -7.41 -21.32 4.23
C ASN A 7 -7.90 -19.89 4.47
N ALA A 8 -9.22 -19.67 4.44
CA ALA A 8 -9.80 -18.35 4.71
C ALA A 8 -9.55 -17.88 6.16
N GLN A 9 -9.58 -18.82 7.11
CA GLN A 9 -9.29 -18.52 8.51
C GLN A 9 -7.81 -18.21 8.74
N GLU A 10 -6.89 -18.95 8.12
CA GLU A 10 -5.45 -18.64 8.16
C GLU A 10 -5.11 -17.28 7.53
N GLU A 11 -5.75 -16.91 6.42
CA GLU A 11 -5.58 -15.61 5.79
C GLU A 11 -6.06 -14.47 6.70
N GLN A 12 -7.18 -14.67 7.38
CA GLN A 12 -7.72 -13.68 8.31
C GLN A 12 -6.84 -13.53 9.55
N GLU A 13 -6.30 -14.62 10.09
CA GLU A 13 -5.35 -14.57 11.20
C GLU A 13 -4.06 -13.84 10.82
N LYS A 14 -3.46 -14.16 9.66
CA LYS A 14 -2.25 -13.47 9.15
C LYS A 14 -2.49 -11.98 8.95
N GLU A 15 -3.66 -11.62 8.46
CA GLU A 15 -4.05 -10.23 8.27
C GLU A 15 -4.20 -9.51 9.62
N GLU A 16 -4.81 -10.13 10.64
CA GLU A 16 -4.86 -9.57 11.98
C GLU A 16 -3.47 -9.34 12.58
N TRP A 17 -2.52 -10.25 12.33
CA TRP A 17 -1.12 -10.07 12.73
C TRP A 17 -0.50 -8.84 12.05
N PHE A 18 -0.63 -8.70 10.73
CA PHE A 18 -0.12 -7.53 10.01
C PHE A 18 -0.62 -6.22 10.62
N TRP A 19 -1.91 -6.15 10.95
CA TRP A 19 -2.51 -4.95 11.52
C TRP A 19 -2.10 -4.64 12.97
N LYS A 20 -1.57 -5.61 13.71
CA LYS A 20 -1.02 -5.43 15.06
C LYS A 20 0.46 -5.05 15.04
N GLU A 21 1.16 -5.36 13.97
CA GLU A 21 2.57 -4.99 13.78
C GLU A 21 2.73 -3.47 13.54
N PRO A 22 3.92 -2.89 13.85
CA PRO A 22 4.13 -1.45 13.80
C PRO A 22 3.77 -0.79 12.47
N LEU A 23 4.08 -1.45 11.34
CA LEU A 23 3.77 -0.90 10.02
C LEU A 23 2.25 -0.86 9.77
N GLY A 24 1.53 -1.94 10.08
CA GLY A 24 0.08 -1.99 9.90
C GLY A 24 -0.65 -1.02 10.82
N ALA A 25 -0.20 -0.90 12.07
CA ALA A 25 -0.73 0.07 13.02
C ALA A 25 -0.51 1.51 12.54
N TRP A 26 0.70 1.86 12.12
CA TRP A 26 1.01 3.18 11.59
C TRP A 26 0.19 3.54 10.35
N ILE A 27 0.02 2.59 9.42
CA ILE A 27 -0.84 2.82 8.23
C ILE A 27 -2.28 3.11 8.65
N LYS A 28 -2.83 2.36 9.62
CA LYS A 28 -4.18 2.61 10.14
C LYS A 28 -4.31 4.02 10.69
N ASP A 29 -3.34 4.48 11.49
CA ASP A 29 -3.35 5.83 12.05
C ASP A 29 -3.30 6.91 10.97
N CYS A 30 -2.64 6.65 9.84
CA CYS A 30 -2.60 7.59 8.72
C CYS A 30 -3.90 7.67 7.91
N ILE A 31 -4.72 6.61 7.86
CA ILE A 31 -5.82 6.52 6.88
C ILE A 31 -7.21 6.27 7.50
N ILE A 32 -7.28 6.01 8.80
CA ILE A 32 -8.51 5.76 9.55
C ILE A 32 -8.70 6.85 10.62
N GLY A 33 -9.93 7.30 10.80
CA GLY A 33 -10.32 8.26 11.83
C GLY A 33 -10.77 9.60 11.27
N SER A 34 -11.17 10.51 12.16
CA SER A 34 -11.70 11.83 11.81
C SER A 34 -10.63 12.78 11.28
N ASP A 35 -9.39 12.66 11.78
CA ASP A 35 -8.24 13.49 11.41
C ASP A 35 -7.16 12.67 10.65
N ALA A 36 -7.59 11.70 9.85
CA ALA A 36 -6.69 10.89 9.06
C ALA A 36 -5.87 11.77 8.10
N LEU A 37 -4.56 11.52 8.01
CA LEU A 37 -3.65 12.18 7.07
C LEU A 37 -4.13 12.00 5.62
N LEU A 38 -4.65 10.81 5.31
CA LEU A 38 -5.25 10.49 4.03
C LEU A 38 -6.71 10.06 4.24
N PRO A 39 -7.67 11.00 4.13
CA PRO A 39 -9.09 10.71 4.32
C PRO A 39 -9.57 9.59 3.40
N GLU A 40 -10.45 8.73 3.89
CA GLU A 40 -10.96 7.56 3.15
C GLU A 40 -11.51 7.94 1.76
N ALA A 41 -12.10 9.12 1.65
CA ALA A 41 -12.63 9.65 0.40
C ALA A 41 -11.57 9.88 -0.70
N ALA A 42 -10.32 10.12 -0.32
CA ALA A 42 -9.22 10.39 -1.24
C ALA A 42 -8.68 9.11 -1.91
N TRP A 43 -8.79 7.95 -1.25
CA TRP A 43 -8.16 6.73 -1.74
C TRP A 43 -9.11 5.55 -1.98
N ARG A 44 -10.18 5.43 -1.17
CA ARG A 44 -11.13 4.31 -1.26
C ARG A 44 -12.35 4.67 -2.10
N THR A 45 -12.83 3.73 -2.92
CA THR A 45 -14.06 3.91 -3.70
C THR A 45 -15.27 3.98 -2.77
N GLU A 46 -16.28 4.76 -3.14
CA GLU A 46 -17.50 4.99 -2.35
C GLU A 46 -18.12 3.70 -1.81
N THR A 47 -18.19 2.65 -2.65
CA THR A 47 -18.80 1.36 -2.32
C THR A 47 -18.15 0.60 -1.16
N TYR A 48 -16.87 0.87 -0.88
CA TYR A 48 -16.11 0.22 0.19
C TYR A 48 -15.91 1.12 1.42
N ARG A 49 -16.33 2.39 1.37
CA ARG A 49 -16.17 3.31 2.49
C ARG A 49 -16.94 2.84 3.74
N GLY A 50 -16.37 3.08 4.90
CA GLY A 50 -16.93 2.65 6.19
C GLY A 50 -16.90 1.14 6.46
N ARG A 51 -16.39 0.32 5.52
CA ARG A 51 -16.14 -1.10 5.78
C ARG A 51 -14.82 -1.28 6.52
N ALA A 52 -14.66 -2.42 7.20
CA ALA A 52 -13.35 -2.81 7.72
C ALA A 52 -12.31 -2.79 6.58
N LEU A 53 -11.18 -2.13 6.82
CA LEU A 53 -10.05 -2.12 5.89
C LEU A 53 -9.46 -3.52 5.79
N ARG A 54 -9.25 -4.00 4.56
CA ARG A 54 -8.63 -5.29 4.28
C ARG A 54 -7.24 -5.12 3.70
N PHE A 55 -6.29 -5.97 4.09
CA PHE A 55 -4.90 -5.92 3.61
C PHE A 55 -4.79 -5.93 2.07
N PRO A 56 -5.57 -6.75 1.33
CA PRO A 56 -5.56 -6.72 -0.14
C PRO A 56 -5.87 -5.35 -0.77
N GLU A 57 -6.58 -4.45 -0.06
CA GLU A 57 -6.86 -3.10 -0.55
C GLU A 57 -5.61 -2.21 -0.56
N LEU A 58 -4.55 -2.57 0.17
CA LEU A 58 -3.26 -1.89 0.15
C LEU A 58 -2.31 -2.44 -0.93
N CYS A 59 -2.56 -3.66 -1.40
CA CYS A 59 -1.67 -4.39 -2.30
C CYS A 59 -1.64 -3.84 -3.73
N ASP A 60 -2.52 -2.90 -4.09
CA ASP A 60 -2.44 -2.18 -5.36
C ASP A 60 -1.36 -1.08 -5.37
N GLY A 61 -0.72 -0.85 -4.22
CA GLY A 61 0.35 0.12 -4.05
C GLY A 61 -0.11 1.57 -3.99
N PHE A 62 -1.42 1.86 -4.09
CA PHE A 62 -1.95 3.22 -4.19
C PHE A 62 -1.88 3.97 -2.86
N VAL A 63 -2.28 3.34 -1.75
CA VAL A 63 -2.20 3.95 -0.43
C VAL A 63 -0.75 4.22 -0.05
N PHE A 64 0.14 3.24 -0.22
CA PHE A 64 1.57 3.40 0.06
C PHE A 64 2.21 4.53 -0.77
N SER A 65 1.81 4.62 -2.03
CA SER A 65 2.19 5.68 -2.95
C SER A 65 1.78 7.07 -2.44
N LEU A 66 0.54 7.23 -1.97
CA LEU A 66 0.07 8.48 -1.40
C LEU A 66 0.79 8.82 -0.09
N LEU A 67 0.99 7.85 0.80
CA LEU A 67 1.76 8.04 2.03
C LEU A 67 3.21 8.46 1.76
N PHE A 68 3.84 7.89 0.73
CA PHE A 68 5.20 8.24 0.36
C PHE A 68 5.32 9.70 -0.14
N VAL A 69 4.30 10.22 -0.82
CA VAL A 69 4.26 11.64 -1.23
C VAL A 69 4.28 12.59 -0.03
N PHE A 70 3.67 12.22 1.11
CA PHE A 70 3.77 13.02 2.34
C PHE A 70 5.18 13.03 2.94
N VAL A 71 6.00 12.01 2.64
CA VAL A 71 7.40 11.96 3.08
C VAL A 71 8.30 12.73 2.10
N VAL A 72 8.07 12.58 0.79
CA VAL A 72 8.87 13.19 -0.28
C VAL A 72 7.97 13.80 -1.36
N PRO A 73 7.55 15.06 -1.21
CA PRO A 73 6.59 15.71 -2.10
C PRO A 73 7.01 15.73 -3.58
N ASP A 74 8.31 15.82 -3.86
CA ASP A 74 8.85 15.91 -5.22
C ASP A 74 8.69 14.60 -6.05
N THR A 75 8.20 13.53 -5.44
CA THR A 75 7.94 12.23 -6.12
C THR A 75 6.56 12.12 -6.77
N LEU A 76 5.73 13.15 -6.65
CA LEU A 76 4.33 13.21 -7.11
C LEU A 76 4.15 12.89 -8.61
N ASN A 77 5.08 13.33 -9.46
CA ASN A 77 4.93 13.28 -10.92
C ASN A 77 4.90 11.86 -11.54
N LEU A 78 5.27 10.82 -10.79
CA LEU A 78 5.31 9.44 -11.30
C LEU A 78 4.18 8.54 -10.77
N ILE A 79 3.48 8.98 -9.72
CA ILE A 79 2.73 8.07 -8.85
C ILE A 79 1.22 8.19 -9.05
N ILE A 80 0.71 9.39 -9.37
CA ILE A 80 -0.72 9.68 -9.26
C ILE A 80 -1.34 9.91 -10.64
N MET A 81 -1.62 8.82 -11.36
CA MET A 81 -2.79 8.78 -12.24
C MET A 81 -3.60 7.54 -11.90
N ARG A 82 -4.61 7.72 -11.05
CA ARG A 82 -5.76 6.83 -11.04
C ARG A 82 -6.58 7.24 -12.25
N ASP A 83 -6.24 6.70 -13.43
CA ASP A 83 -7.10 6.88 -14.59
C ASP A 83 -8.51 6.45 -14.17
N GLY A 84 -9.45 7.38 -14.36
CA GLY A 84 -10.85 7.18 -14.02
C GLY A 84 -11.34 5.88 -14.64
N GLU A 85 -12.08 5.14 -13.83
CA GLU A 85 -12.78 3.91 -14.26
C GLU A 85 -11.88 2.72 -14.60
N ASN A 86 -11.27 2.12 -13.57
CA ASN A 86 -11.04 0.67 -13.61
C ASN A 86 -11.40 0.05 -12.25
N LEU A 87 -12.59 -0.55 -12.25
CA LEU A 87 -13.03 -1.54 -11.27
C LEU A 87 -11.97 -2.62 -11.18
N LEU A 88 -11.35 -2.77 -10.01
CA LEU A 88 -10.13 -3.55 -9.79
C LEU A 88 -8.95 -3.03 -10.61
N SER A 89 -7.94 -2.48 -9.92
CA SER A 89 -6.65 -2.21 -10.53
C SER A 89 -6.17 -3.49 -11.22
N ASP A 90 -6.12 -3.50 -12.55
CA ASP A 90 -5.53 -4.59 -13.32
C ASP A 90 -4.17 -4.91 -12.70
N THR A 91 -3.88 -6.19 -12.49
CA THR A 91 -2.63 -6.68 -11.87
C THR A 91 -1.41 -5.97 -12.45
N THR A 92 -1.43 -5.69 -13.76
CA THR A 92 -0.40 -4.92 -14.46
C THR A 92 -0.22 -3.49 -13.90
N THR A 93 -1.33 -2.80 -13.63
CA THR A 93 -1.34 -1.45 -13.05
C THR A 93 -0.86 -1.47 -11.61
N SER A 94 -1.32 -2.44 -10.81
CA SER A 94 -0.87 -2.64 -9.43
C SER A 94 0.65 -2.86 -9.37
N LEU A 95 1.17 -3.76 -10.20
CA LEU A 95 2.60 -4.05 -10.30
C LEU A 95 3.40 -2.83 -10.75
N LYS A 96 2.89 -2.06 -11.71
CA LYS A 96 3.53 -0.82 -12.16
C LYS A 96 3.62 0.21 -11.04
N ARG A 97 2.54 0.42 -10.27
CA ARG A 97 2.53 1.34 -9.12
C ARG A 97 3.53 0.91 -8.06
N LEU A 98 3.52 -0.37 -7.68
CA LEU A 98 4.47 -0.92 -6.71
C LEU A 98 5.92 -0.79 -7.19
N SER A 99 6.19 -1.06 -8.46
CA SER A 99 7.53 -0.93 -9.05
C SER A 99 8.03 0.52 -8.99
N ILE A 100 7.18 1.49 -9.34
CA ILE A 100 7.50 2.92 -9.25
C ILE A 100 7.74 3.34 -7.79
N LEU A 101 6.88 2.89 -6.86
CA LEU A 101 7.04 3.16 -5.44
C LEU A 101 8.37 2.63 -4.91
N LEU A 102 8.71 1.37 -5.22
CA LEU A 102 9.98 0.77 -4.81
C LEU A 102 11.18 1.53 -5.38
N GLU A 103 11.12 1.94 -6.64
CA GLU A 103 12.18 2.75 -7.25
C GLU A 103 12.32 4.11 -6.56
N ASN A 104 11.21 4.74 -6.20
CA ASN A 104 11.22 6.02 -5.48
C ASN A 104 11.77 5.89 -4.06
N ILE A 105 11.38 4.84 -3.33
CA ILE A 105 11.95 4.51 -2.02
C ILE A 105 13.46 4.26 -2.16
N ARG A 106 13.89 3.50 -3.18
CA ARG A 106 15.31 3.23 -3.43
C ARG A 106 16.09 4.52 -3.71
N LYS A 107 15.55 5.41 -4.56
CA LYS A 107 16.16 6.71 -4.85
C LYS A 107 16.25 7.59 -3.60
N PHE A 108 15.19 7.62 -2.79
CA PHE A 108 15.18 8.34 -1.51
C PHE A 108 16.32 7.86 -0.61
N TYR A 109 16.43 6.55 -0.37
CA TYR A 109 17.50 6.03 0.48
C TYR A 109 18.91 6.29 -0.08
N ARG A 110 19.10 6.21 -1.40
CA ARG A 110 20.38 6.55 -2.04
C ARG A 110 20.72 8.02 -1.86
N HIS A 111 19.75 8.92 -2.08
CA HIS A 111 19.99 10.36 -2.01
C HIS A 111 20.27 10.84 -0.59
N TYR A 112 19.51 10.36 0.40
CA TYR A 112 19.59 10.88 1.77
C TYR A 112 20.58 10.13 2.66
N PHE A 113 20.84 8.85 2.39
CA PHE A 113 21.67 8.01 3.28
C PHE A 113 22.94 7.47 2.62
N ASN A 114 23.21 7.79 1.34
CA ASN A 114 24.35 7.25 0.57
C ASN A 114 24.48 5.72 0.68
N LEU A 115 23.36 5.02 0.89
CA LEU A 115 23.36 3.57 1.08
C LEU A 115 23.73 2.90 -0.25
N PRO A 116 24.74 2.00 -0.27
CA PRO A 116 24.95 1.13 -1.42
C PRO A 116 23.70 0.29 -1.64
N SER A 117 23.37 -0.01 -2.89
CA SER A 117 22.17 -0.76 -3.26
C SER A 117 22.09 -2.05 -2.43
N PRO A 118 21.04 -2.29 -1.63
CA PRO A 118 20.80 -3.62 -1.15
C PRO A 118 20.43 -4.46 -2.37
N ASP A 119 21.14 -5.56 -2.59
CA ASP A 119 20.86 -6.55 -3.62
C ASP A 119 19.54 -7.27 -3.28
N LEU A 120 18.41 -6.56 -3.32
CA LEU A 120 17.08 -7.08 -3.04
C LEU A 120 16.57 -8.05 -4.12
N LEU A 121 17.39 -8.36 -5.13
CA LEU A 121 17.12 -9.34 -6.17
C LEU A 121 17.98 -10.61 -6.05
N ASN A 122 18.85 -10.71 -5.04
CA ASN A 122 19.63 -11.92 -4.75
C ASN A 122 19.07 -12.68 -3.54
N CYS A 123 17.77 -12.95 -3.53
CA CYS A 123 17.25 -14.11 -2.79
C CYS A 123 17.38 -15.32 -3.72
N LYS A 124 18.49 -16.05 -3.57
CA LYS A 124 18.60 -17.43 -4.05
C LYS A 124 17.87 -18.37 -3.12
#